data_AF-A0A090T705-F1
#
_entry.id   AF-A0A090T705-F1
#
_cell.length_a   1.000
_cell.length_b   1.000
_cell.length_c   1.000
_cell.angle_alpha   90.00
_cell.angle_beta   90.00
_cell.angle_gamma   90.00
#
_symmetry.space_group_name_H-M   'P 1'
#
loop_
_entity.id
_entity.type
_entity.pdbx_description
1 polymer ?
#
loop_
_entity_poly.entity_id
_entity_poly.type
_entity_poly.pdbx_seq_one_letter_code
_entity_poly.pdbx_strand_id
1 'polypeptide(L)'
;MCRGSLIKIGGPSNLIEQFPADSIMGPNMNYPLLFVAWFIFMFVKQLQNINNMQDSYRFLTAKDSTNARKAALLAFVLMLIGPAIWFMPPWVTAVLYPDAALAHADALGGKAADAVYLVFVERVMPVGMVGLLMSAVFAATMSSMDSGLNRNAGVFVRNFYSPIINKNASEKKLMRVSQGVTMVFGALIIAVALFINSLRGLSLFDAMMYVSTLLQMPILVPLFFGMFIKKTPDWAAWATLAVGMVVSYMVSFVITPDVIANLLGIEGGFTSREASDLTVMNGIIGHLVFTGGFFCLTTKFYKEPQGERKTELNEFWTDVATLLSRKKDKMRSTASSAACLVSSS
;
A
#
# COMPACT_ATOMS: atom_id res chain seq x y z
N MET A 1 2.09 26.85 2.34
CA MET A 1 1.41 26.39 1.10
C MET A 1 -0.10 26.64 1.18
N CYS A 2 -0.90 25.82 1.88
CA CYS A 2 -2.38 25.92 1.90
C CYS A 2 -2.96 27.28 2.32
N ARG A 3 -2.39 27.94 3.34
CA ARG A 3 -2.84 29.28 3.75
C ARG A 3 -2.60 30.34 2.68
N GLY A 4 -1.44 30.31 2.01
CA GLY A 4 -1.08 31.27 0.97
C GLY A 4 -1.92 31.12 -0.29
N SER A 5 -2.24 29.88 -0.67
CA SER A 5 -3.13 29.59 -1.79
C SER A 5 -4.58 29.99 -1.51
N LEU A 6 -5.08 29.78 -0.28
CA LEU A 6 -6.42 30.23 0.11
C LEU A 6 -6.54 31.76 0.12
N ILE A 7 -5.50 32.48 0.55
CA ILE A 7 -5.48 33.95 0.48
C ILE A 7 -5.54 34.43 -0.98
N LYS A 8 -4.83 33.76 -1.91
CA LYS A 8 -4.88 34.08 -3.34
C LYS A 8 -6.27 33.91 -3.96
N ILE A 9 -7.08 32.97 -3.48
CA ILE A 9 -8.47 32.76 -3.90
C ILE A 9 -9.46 33.70 -3.18
N GLY A 10 -9.00 34.45 -2.17
CA GLY A 10 -9.89 35.29 -1.37
C GLY A 10 -10.63 34.53 -0.27
N GLY A 11 -10.09 33.40 0.18
CA GLY A 11 -10.61 32.61 1.30
C GLY A 11 -11.25 31.26 0.92
N PRO A 12 -11.58 30.42 1.90
CA PRO A 12 -12.16 29.09 1.67
C PRO A 12 -13.60 29.14 1.15
N SER A 13 -14.37 30.21 1.39
CA SER A 13 -15.71 30.37 0.81
C SER A 13 -15.64 30.51 -0.71
N ASN A 14 -14.74 31.37 -1.20
CA ASN A 14 -14.51 31.57 -2.63
C ASN A 14 -14.05 30.29 -3.35
N LEU A 15 -13.30 29.42 -2.67
CA LEU A 15 -12.91 28.13 -3.23
C LEU A 15 -14.13 27.25 -3.53
N ILE A 16 -15.17 27.31 -2.69
CA ILE A 16 -16.40 26.53 -2.86
C ILE A 16 -17.30 27.17 -3.91
N GLU A 17 -17.46 28.50 -3.86
CA GLU A 17 -18.34 29.24 -4.78
C GLU A 17 -17.82 29.25 -6.23
N GLN A 18 -16.51 29.27 -6.42
CA GLN A 18 -15.88 29.32 -7.74
C GLN A 18 -15.39 27.95 -8.22
N PHE A 19 -15.71 26.87 -7.48
CA PHE A 19 -15.27 25.53 -7.86
C PHE A 19 -15.93 25.13 -9.19
N PRO A 20 -15.19 24.63 -10.19
CA PRO A 20 -15.71 24.37 -11.53
C PRO A 20 -16.54 23.08 -11.64
N ALA A 21 -17.23 22.67 -10.55
CA ALA A 21 -18.09 21.50 -10.55
C ALA A 21 -19.40 21.77 -9.79
N ASP A 22 -20.52 21.50 -10.45
CA ASP A 22 -21.87 21.68 -9.91
C ASP A 22 -22.29 20.57 -8.93
N SER A 23 -21.46 19.54 -8.77
CA SER A 23 -21.74 18.36 -7.96
C SER A 23 -20.56 18.02 -7.05
N ILE A 24 -20.87 17.58 -5.83
CA ILE A 24 -19.91 17.01 -4.86
C ILE A 24 -19.10 15.86 -5.48
N MET A 25 -19.66 15.17 -6.49
CA MET A 25 -18.99 14.07 -7.16
C MET A 25 -18.01 14.53 -8.23
N GLY A 26 -17.98 15.82 -8.60
CA GLY A 26 -17.18 16.34 -9.69
C GLY A 26 -17.76 16.01 -11.08
N PRO A 27 -17.12 16.50 -12.16
CA PRO A 27 -17.59 16.30 -13.53
C PRO A 27 -17.36 14.85 -14.02
N ASN A 28 -18.02 14.49 -15.13
CA ASN A 28 -17.87 13.22 -15.85
C ASN A 28 -18.23 11.96 -15.03
N MET A 29 -19.26 12.06 -14.19
CA MET A 29 -19.86 10.95 -13.44
C MET A 29 -21.34 10.85 -13.79
N ASN A 30 -21.68 9.90 -14.65
CA ASN A 30 -23.06 9.60 -15.08
C ASN A 30 -23.78 8.72 -14.06
N TYR A 31 -23.04 7.84 -13.36
CA TYR A 31 -23.59 6.89 -12.40
C TYR A 31 -23.12 7.15 -10.96
N PRO A 32 -23.82 8.00 -10.19
CA PRO A 32 -23.51 8.29 -8.78
C PRO A 32 -23.31 7.06 -7.89
N LEU A 33 -24.03 5.97 -8.17
CA LEU A 33 -23.91 4.72 -7.40
C LEU A 33 -22.53 4.09 -7.52
N LEU A 34 -21.85 4.23 -8.68
CA LEU A 34 -20.49 3.75 -8.87
C LEU A 34 -19.52 4.44 -7.92
N PHE A 35 -19.67 5.75 -7.72
CA PHE A 35 -18.84 6.50 -6.79
C PHE A 35 -19.00 6.02 -5.35
N VAL A 36 -20.23 5.80 -4.89
CA VAL A 36 -20.50 5.28 -3.54
C VAL A 36 -19.94 3.87 -3.38
N ALA A 37 -20.16 2.99 -4.36
CA ALA A 37 -19.64 1.63 -4.35
C ALA A 37 -18.10 1.61 -4.34
N TRP A 38 -17.47 2.44 -5.18
CA TRP A 38 -16.02 2.60 -5.22
C TRP A 38 -15.45 3.01 -3.87
N PHE A 39 -16.08 3.97 -3.19
CA PHE A 39 -15.65 4.40 -1.86
C PHE A 39 -15.70 3.24 -0.85
N ILE A 40 -16.77 2.44 -0.86
CA ILE A 40 -16.91 1.26 0.02
C ILE A 40 -15.80 0.23 -0.28
N PHE A 41 -15.56 -0.10 -1.54
CA PHE A 41 -14.52 -1.09 -1.90
C PHE A 41 -13.12 -0.57 -1.60
N MET A 42 -12.85 0.71 -1.85
CA MET A 42 -11.58 1.34 -1.48
C MET A 42 -11.33 1.30 0.02
N PHE A 43 -12.38 1.50 0.83
CA PHE A 43 -12.28 1.33 2.28
C PHE A 43 -11.92 -0.11 2.66
N VAL A 44 -12.57 -1.11 2.05
CA VAL A 44 -12.23 -2.53 2.27
C VAL A 44 -10.78 -2.82 1.89
N LYS A 45 -10.34 -2.38 0.72
CA LYS A 45 -8.95 -2.55 0.25
C LYS A 45 -7.96 -1.87 1.18
N GLN A 46 -8.26 -0.68 1.68
CA GLN A 46 -7.38 0.02 2.61
C GLN A 46 -7.32 -0.67 3.97
N LEU A 47 -8.44 -1.22 4.44
CA LEU A 47 -8.49 -2.02 5.66
C LEU A 47 -7.59 -3.25 5.54
N GLN A 48 -7.69 -3.99 4.44
CA GLN A 48 -6.85 -5.16 4.20
C GLN A 48 -5.36 -4.79 4.11
N ASN A 49 -5.06 -3.72 3.37
CA ASN A 49 -3.69 -3.26 3.17
C ASN A 49 -3.00 -2.78 4.45
N ILE A 50 -3.74 -2.32 5.46
CA ILE A 50 -3.16 -1.94 6.76
C ILE A 50 -3.15 -3.12 7.73
N ASN A 51 -4.19 -3.95 7.73
CA ASN A 51 -4.40 -5.01 8.73
C ASN A 51 -3.98 -6.39 8.21
N ASN A 52 -2.77 -6.51 7.70
CA ASN A 52 -2.21 -7.78 7.23
C ASN A 52 -0.90 -8.12 7.96
N MET A 53 -0.48 -9.39 7.87
CA MET A 53 0.75 -9.86 8.52
C MET A 53 2.01 -9.12 8.05
N GLN A 54 2.05 -8.71 6.79
CA GLN A 54 3.19 -8.05 6.16
C GLN A 54 3.45 -6.63 6.69
N ASP A 55 2.41 -5.86 6.98
CA ASP A 55 2.52 -4.47 7.48
C ASP A 55 2.47 -4.38 9.02
N SER A 56 2.01 -5.45 9.68
CA SER A 56 1.89 -5.52 11.15
C SER A 56 3.21 -5.33 11.92
N TYR A 57 4.37 -5.54 11.29
CA TYR A 57 5.69 -5.45 11.94
C TYR A 57 5.94 -4.06 12.57
N ARG A 58 5.34 -3.01 12.01
CA ARG A 58 5.45 -1.64 12.53
C ARG A 58 4.87 -1.49 13.93
N PHE A 59 3.91 -2.33 14.31
CA PHE A 59 3.35 -2.35 15.66
C PHE A 59 4.20 -3.17 16.63
N LEU A 60 4.96 -4.15 16.12
CA LEU A 60 5.82 -5.02 16.94
C LEU A 60 7.07 -4.29 17.48
N THR A 61 7.48 -3.20 16.83
CA THR A 61 8.59 -2.36 17.29
C THR A 61 8.20 -1.40 18.42
N ALA A 62 6.89 -1.26 18.70
CA ALA A 62 6.41 -0.38 19.75
C ALA A 62 6.86 -0.85 21.15
N LYS A 63 6.91 0.10 22.11
CA LYS A 63 7.30 -0.21 23.50
C LYS A 63 6.39 -1.25 24.12
N ASP A 64 5.07 -1.08 23.98
CA ASP A 64 4.02 -1.93 24.50
C ASP A 64 2.75 -1.75 23.64
N SER A 65 1.73 -2.56 23.91
CA SER A 65 0.46 -2.51 23.16
C SER A 65 -0.27 -1.17 23.30
N THR A 66 -0.10 -0.45 24.41
CA THR A 66 -0.72 0.85 24.63
C THR A 66 -0.09 1.92 23.74
N ASN A 67 1.24 1.94 23.63
CA ASN A 67 1.96 2.83 22.73
C ASN A 67 1.70 2.49 21.26
N ALA A 68 1.57 1.20 20.90
CA ALA A 68 1.15 0.80 19.57
C ALA A 68 -0.23 1.37 19.19
N ARG A 69 -1.21 1.30 20.12
CA ARG A 69 -2.55 1.89 19.93
C ARG A 69 -2.52 3.41 19.80
N LYS A 70 -1.70 4.09 20.62
CA LYS A 70 -1.52 5.54 20.51
C LYS A 70 -0.89 5.95 19.18
N ALA A 71 0.11 5.20 18.71
CA ALA A 71 0.72 5.44 17.40
C ALA A 71 -0.29 5.23 16.26
N ALA A 72 -1.12 4.17 16.34
CA ALA A 72 -2.20 3.94 15.37
C ALA A 72 -3.24 5.07 15.38
N LEU A 73 -3.64 5.56 16.57
CA LEU A 73 -4.57 6.67 16.70
C LEU A 73 -3.99 7.98 16.14
N LEU A 74 -2.72 8.26 16.41
CA LEU A 74 -2.03 9.41 15.83
C LEU A 74 -2.01 9.32 14.30
N ALA A 75 -1.65 8.16 13.74
CA ALA A 75 -1.67 7.94 12.30
C ALA A 75 -3.07 8.14 11.70
N PHE A 76 -4.12 7.67 12.38
CA PHE A 76 -5.51 7.89 11.97
C PHE A 76 -5.85 9.39 11.93
N VAL A 77 -5.56 10.15 12.99
CA VAL A 77 -5.83 11.60 13.04
C VAL A 77 -5.05 12.34 11.94
N LEU A 78 -3.78 11.99 11.73
CA LEU A 78 -2.97 12.58 10.67
C LEU A 78 -3.52 12.22 9.27
N MET A 79 -4.02 11.00 9.07
CA MET A 79 -4.66 10.56 7.82
C MET A 79 -6.05 11.16 7.60
N LEU A 80 -6.73 11.68 8.62
CA LEU A 80 -7.96 12.46 8.44
C LEU A 80 -7.65 13.88 7.92
N ILE A 81 -6.58 14.49 8.43
CA ILE A 81 -6.20 15.87 8.07
C ILE A 81 -5.39 15.90 6.78
N GLY A 82 -4.55 14.90 6.54
CA GLY A 82 -3.62 14.80 5.41
C GLY A 82 -4.28 14.94 4.03
N PRO A 83 -5.41 14.27 3.74
CA PRO A 83 -6.12 14.39 2.47
C PRO A 83 -6.53 15.83 2.17
N ALA A 84 -7.02 16.58 3.16
CA ALA A 84 -7.36 17.99 2.95
C ALA A 84 -6.12 18.77 2.45
N ILE A 85 -4.96 18.58 3.07
CA ILE A 85 -3.71 19.22 2.65
C ILE A 85 -3.29 18.78 1.23
N TRP A 86 -3.50 17.50 0.89
CA TRP A 86 -3.14 16.92 -0.40
C TRP A 86 -4.04 17.35 -1.57
N PHE A 87 -5.34 17.54 -1.30
CA PHE A 87 -6.32 17.97 -2.30
C PHE A 87 -6.37 19.49 -2.48
N MET A 88 -5.84 20.26 -1.54
CA MET A 88 -5.77 21.72 -1.65
C MET A 88 -5.07 22.23 -2.92
N PRO A 89 -3.87 21.74 -3.31
CA PRO A 89 -3.20 22.19 -4.53
C PRO A 89 -4.02 22.01 -5.82
N PRO A 90 -4.56 20.81 -6.14
CA PRO A 90 -5.35 20.65 -7.35
C PRO A 90 -6.66 21.44 -7.31
N TRP A 91 -7.33 21.56 -6.14
CA TRP A 91 -8.55 22.37 -6.04
C TRP A 91 -8.31 23.86 -6.29
N VAL A 92 -7.26 24.42 -5.70
CA VAL A 92 -6.90 25.83 -5.92
C VAL A 92 -6.55 26.06 -7.39
N THR A 93 -5.81 25.13 -7.99
CA THR A 93 -5.39 25.25 -9.40
C THR A 93 -6.58 25.14 -10.33
N ALA A 94 -7.55 24.26 -10.05
CA ALA A 94 -8.75 24.13 -10.85
C ALA A 94 -9.58 25.42 -10.91
N VAL A 95 -9.60 26.21 -9.83
CA VAL A 95 -10.28 27.52 -9.78
C VAL A 95 -9.47 28.61 -10.47
N LEU A 96 -8.18 28.73 -10.17
CA LEU A 96 -7.35 29.83 -10.67
C LEU A 96 -6.86 29.62 -12.12
N TYR A 97 -6.70 28.38 -12.53
CA TYR A 97 -6.15 27.97 -13.82
C TYR A 97 -6.93 26.78 -14.40
N PRO A 98 -8.15 27.00 -14.92
CA PRO A 98 -8.99 25.92 -15.47
C PRO A 98 -8.28 25.11 -16.58
N ASP A 99 -7.42 25.76 -17.37
CA ASP A 99 -6.66 25.14 -18.45
C ASP A 99 -5.33 24.49 -18.00
N ALA A 100 -5.07 24.39 -16.69
CA ALA A 100 -3.81 23.86 -16.15
C ALA A 100 -3.51 22.43 -16.62
N ALA A 101 -4.55 21.63 -16.87
CA ALA A 101 -4.45 20.29 -17.43
C ALA A 101 -3.79 20.24 -18.82
N LEU A 102 -3.87 21.34 -19.59
CA LEU A 102 -3.36 21.44 -20.96
C LEU A 102 -1.98 22.11 -21.03
N ALA A 103 -1.58 22.85 -19.98
CA ALA A 103 -0.41 23.73 -19.98
C ALA A 103 0.94 23.02 -20.20
N HIS A 104 1.03 21.72 -19.88
CA HIS A 104 2.27 20.93 -19.96
C HIS A 104 2.08 19.60 -20.70
N ALA A 105 1.08 19.50 -21.58
CA ALA A 105 0.71 18.25 -22.25
C ALA A 105 1.87 17.63 -23.05
N ASP A 106 2.69 18.45 -23.71
CA ASP A 106 3.81 17.97 -24.54
C ASP A 106 4.96 17.39 -23.72
N ALA A 107 5.28 17.99 -22.57
CA ALA A 107 6.37 17.55 -21.69
C ALA A 107 5.99 16.33 -20.83
N LEU A 108 4.70 16.18 -20.51
CA LEU A 108 4.17 15.10 -19.66
C LEU A 108 3.55 13.94 -20.46
N GLY A 109 3.62 13.98 -21.79
CA GLY A 109 3.06 12.94 -22.66
C GLY A 109 1.55 12.79 -22.53
N GLY A 110 0.81 13.91 -22.42
CA GLY A 110 -0.65 13.91 -22.32
C GLY A 110 -1.23 13.63 -20.94
N LYS A 111 -0.40 13.59 -19.88
CA LYS A 111 -0.86 13.37 -18.50
C LYS A 111 -1.38 14.67 -17.85
N ALA A 112 -2.63 14.99 -18.17
CA ALA A 112 -3.33 16.17 -17.66
C ALA A 112 -3.31 16.32 -16.12
N ALA A 113 -3.39 15.21 -15.37
CA ALA A 113 -3.43 15.25 -13.91
C ALA A 113 -2.10 15.68 -13.27
N ASP A 114 -0.97 15.32 -13.87
CA ASP A 114 0.37 15.67 -13.37
C ASP A 114 0.69 17.15 -13.64
N ALA A 115 0.15 17.71 -14.73
CA ALA A 115 0.31 19.10 -15.12
C ALA A 115 -0.27 20.07 -14.07
N VAL A 116 -1.40 19.72 -13.45
CA VAL A 116 -2.09 20.55 -12.44
C VAL A 116 -1.18 20.82 -11.24
N TYR A 117 -0.47 19.81 -10.74
CA TYR A 117 0.45 20.01 -9.62
C TYR A 117 1.66 20.88 -10.01
N LEU A 118 2.18 20.75 -11.23
CA LEU A 118 3.26 21.62 -11.72
C LEU A 118 2.82 23.08 -11.84
N VAL A 119 1.65 23.33 -12.42
CA VAL A 119 1.09 24.69 -12.54
C VAL A 119 0.87 25.32 -11.16
N PHE A 120 0.40 24.56 -10.17
CA PHE A 120 0.31 25.04 -8.80
C PHE A 120 1.68 25.52 -8.28
N VAL A 121 2.71 24.71 -8.49
CA VAL A 121 4.06 24.98 -8.01
C VAL A 121 4.64 26.23 -8.66
N GLU A 122 4.46 26.37 -9.98
CA GLU A 122 4.99 27.48 -10.77
C GLU A 122 4.26 28.81 -10.51
N ARG A 123 2.91 28.77 -10.46
CA ARG A 123 2.09 29.99 -10.51
C ARG A 123 1.46 30.38 -9.17
N VAL A 124 1.23 29.40 -8.29
CA VAL A 124 0.55 29.65 -7.01
C VAL A 124 1.55 29.83 -5.87
N MET A 125 2.64 29.05 -5.81
CA MET A 125 3.54 29.08 -4.65
C MET A 125 4.40 30.35 -4.57
N PRO A 126 4.72 30.81 -3.34
CA PRO A 126 5.67 31.91 -3.13
C PRO A 126 7.10 31.54 -3.52
N VAL A 127 7.91 32.55 -3.82
CA VAL A 127 9.37 32.38 -4.04
C VAL A 127 10.00 31.72 -2.80
N GLY A 128 10.85 30.72 -3.02
CA GLY A 128 11.51 29.93 -1.96
C GLY A 128 10.74 28.69 -1.46
N MET A 129 9.43 28.60 -1.74
CA MET A 129 8.62 27.43 -1.34
C MET A 129 8.83 26.20 -2.22
N VAL A 130 9.30 26.40 -3.47
CA VAL A 130 9.65 25.31 -4.40
C VAL A 130 10.77 24.45 -3.82
N GLY A 131 11.80 25.07 -3.22
CA GLY A 131 12.89 24.34 -2.57
C GLY A 131 12.39 23.49 -1.41
N LEU A 132 11.53 24.04 -0.54
CA LEU A 132 10.95 23.30 0.57
C LEU A 132 10.06 22.14 0.09
N LEU A 133 9.27 22.35 -0.96
CA LEU A 133 8.49 21.29 -1.58
C LEU A 133 9.40 20.16 -2.08
N MET A 134 10.49 20.51 -2.76
CA MET A 134 11.42 19.51 -3.27
C MET A 134 12.09 18.72 -2.15
N SER A 135 12.54 19.40 -1.09
CA SER A 135 13.04 18.73 0.12
C SER A 135 12.00 17.78 0.73
N ALA A 136 10.73 18.20 0.80
CA ALA A 136 9.65 17.39 1.36
C ALA A 136 9.34 16.15 0.50
N VAL A 137 9.32 16.30 -0.83
CA VAL A 137 9.14 15.19 -1.78
C VAL A 137 10.28 14.19 -1.64
N PHE A 138 11.54 14.65 -1.61
CA PHE A 138 12.68 13.76 -1.38
C PHE A 138 12.60 13.06 -0.02
N ALA A 139 12.26 13.78 1.05
CA ALA A 139 12.12 13.18 2.38
C ALA A 139 11.02 12.11 2.43
N ALA A 140 9.86 12.37 1.82
CA ALA A 140 8.75 11.41 1.75
C ALA A 140 9.13 10.15 0.94
N THR A 141 9.79 10.33 -0.21
CA THR A 141 10.26 9.22 -1.05
C THR A 141 11.32 8.39 -0.34
N MET A 142 12.31 9.03 0.30
CA MET A 142 13.35 8.34 1.07
C MET A 142 12.78 7.53 2.25
N SER A 143 11.79 8.06 2.97
CA SER A 143 11.14 7.35 4.07
C SER A 143 10.47 6.04 3.63
N SER A 144 9.80 6.07 2.48
CA SER A 144 9.15 4.88 1.90
C SER A 144 10.16 3.86 1.37
N MET A 145 11.21 4.34 0.70
CA MET A 145 12.29 3.50 0.18
C MET A 145 13.07 2.81 1.32
N ASP A 146 13.43 3.56 2.37
CA ASP A 146 14.13 3.01 3.54
C ASP A 146 13.33 1.88 4.20
N SER A 147 12.02 2.12 4.43
CA SER A 147 11.11 1.11 4.99
C SER A 147 11.04 -0.15 4.12
N GLY A 148 10.92 0.01 2.80
CA GLY A 148 10.82 -1.11 1.85
C GLY A 148 12.11 -1.92 1.74
N LEU A 149 13.24 -1.24 1.56
CA LEU A 149 14.56 -1.86 1.45
C LEU A 149 14.95 -2.59 2.73
N ASN A 150 14.79 -1.94 3.90
CA ASN A 150 15.11 -2.55 5.18
C ASN A 150 14.23 -3.78 5.47
N ARG A 151 12.92 -3.70 5.16
CA ARG A 151 12.01 -4.83 5.28
C ARG A 151 12.44 -6.00 4.40
N ASN A 152 12.70 -5.75 3.12
CA ASN A 152 13.06 -6.80 2.17
C ASN A 152 14.42 -7.44 2.49
N ALA A 153 15.41 -6.63 2.89
CA ALA A 153 16.71 -7.12 3.34
C ALA A 153 16.56 -7.99 4.61
N GLY A 154 15.75 -7.54 5.58
CA GLY A 154 15.44 -8.32 6.77
C GLY A 154 14.77 -9.66 6.46
N VAL A 155 13.79 -9.68 5.54
CA VAL A 155 13.15 -10.91 5.05
C VAL A 155 14.19 -11.84 4.40
N PHE A 156 15.04 -11.32 3.53
CA PHE A 156 16.09 -12.14 2.90
C PHE A 156 17.05 -12.73 3.95
N VAL A 157 17.51 -11.92 4.90
CA VAL A 157 18.47 -12.37 5.92
C VAL A 157 17.85 -13.43 6.84
N ARG A 158 16.63 -13.22 7.33
CA ARG A 158 15.97 -14.11 8.29
C ARG A 158 15.32 -15.33 7.63
N ASN A 159 14.80 -15.22 6.42
CA ASN A 159 14.07 -16.31 5.77
C ASN A 159 14.93 -17.13 4.80
N PHE A 160 16.00 -16.55 4.25
CA PHE A 160 16.85 -17.25 3.27
C PHE A 160 18.29 -17.43 3.80
N TYR A 161 18.98 -16.36 4.14
CA TYR A 161 20.39 -16.43 4.50
C TYR A 161 20.63 -17.25 5.78
N SER A 162 19.90 -16.95 6.87
CA SER A 162 20.07 -17.67 8.13
C SER A 162 19.67 -19.15 8.02
N PRO A 163 18.49 -19.52 7.49
CA PRO A 163 18.07 -20.93 7.48
C PRO A 163 18.83 -21.79 6.46
N ILE A 164 19.22 -21.23 5.31
CA ILE A 164 19.75 -22.01 4.16
C ILE A 164 21.26 -21.87 4.03
N ILE A 165 21.81 -20.65 4.18
CA ILE A 165 23.24 -20.39 3.92
C ILE A 165 24.07 -20.55 5.19
N ASN A 166 23.67 -19.93 6.30
CA ASN A 166 24.44 -19.95 7.54
C ASN A 166 23.55 -19.90 8.79
N LYS A 167 23.18 -21.09 9.26
CA LYS A 167 22.30 -21.32 10.43
C LYS A 167 22.85 -20.73 11.74
N ASN A 168 24.18 -20.65 11.87
CA ASN A 168 24.85 -20.21 13.09
C ASN A 168 25.51 -18.83 12.93
N ALA A 169 25.03 -18.02 11.99
CA ALA A 169 25.57 -16.68 11.78
C ALA A 169 25.31 -15.80 13.02
N SER A 170 26.37 -15.17 13.54
CA SER A 170 26.24 -14.19 14.63
C SER A 170 25.41 -12.99 14.19
N GLU A 171 24.75 -12.32 15.14
CA GLU A 171 23.95 -11.11 14.86
C GLU A 171 24.76 -10.00 14.18
N LYS A 172 26.06 -9.86 14.52
CA LYS A 172 26.98 -8.94 13.81
C LYS A 172 27.16 -9.31 12.33
N LYS A 173 27.23 -10.61 12.02
CA LYS A 173 27.35 -11.07 10.63
C LYS A 173 26.02 -10.87 9.88
N LEU A 174 24.89 -11.19 10.50
CA LEU A 174 23.56 -10.96 9.92
C LEU A 174 23.33 -9.48 9.59
N MET A 175 23.76 -8.56 10.47
CA MET A 175 23.68 -7.11 10.22
C MET A 175 24.50 -6.71 8.98
N ARG A 176 25.75 -7.17 8.85
CA ARG A 176 26.59 -6.88 7.68
C ARG A 176 26.02 -7.43 6.38
N VAL A 177 25.46 -8.65 6.43
CA VAL A 177 24.78 -9.25 5.27
C VAL A 177 23.55 -8.42 4.91
N SER A 178 22.75 -7.99 5.89
CA SER A 178 21.61 -7.11 5.65
C SER A 178 22.00 -5.82 4.94
N GLN A 179 23.09 -5.17 5.36
CA GLN A 179 23.62 -3.97 4.71
C GLN A 179 24.03 -4.21 3.26
N GLY A 180 24.71 -5.34 2.99
CA GLY A 180 25.08 -5.74 1.63
C GLY A 180 23.87 -6.02 0.74
N VAL A 181 22.87 -6.74 1.26
CA VAL A 181 21.62 -7.04 0.56
C VAL A 181 20.85 -5.75 0.25
N THR A 182 20.80 -4.80 1.20
CA THR A 182 20.19 -3.48 0.96
C THR A 182 20.86 -2.75 -0.20
N MET A 183 22.20 -2.77 -0.29
CA MET A 183 22.94 -2.15 -1.39
C MET A 183 22.64 -2.83 -2.74
N VAL A 184 22.59 -4.16 -2.77
CA VAL A 184 22.24 -4.93 -3.98
C VAL A 184 20.81 -4.63 -4.43
N PHE A 185 19.83 -4.64 -3.52
CA PHE A 185 18.45 -4.29 -3.85
C PHE A 185 18.32 -2.84 -4.33
N GLY A 186 19.05 -1.90 -3.72
CA GLY A 186 19.11 -0.52 -4.20
C GLY A 186 19.63 -0.42 -5.64
N ALA A 187 20.73 -1.11 -5.95
CA ALA A 187 21.29 -1.15 -7.31
C ALA A 187 20.31 -1.78 -8.33
N LEU A 188 19.63 -2.86 -7.95
CA LEU A 188 18.62 -3.50 -8.79
C LEU A 188 17.41 -2.60 -9.07
N ILE A 189 16.92 -1.89 -8.05
CA ILE A 189 15.81 -0.94 -8.22
C ILE A 189 16.21 0.17 -9.19
N ILE A 190 17.42 0.71 -9.07
CA ILE A 190 17.93 1.73 -10.01
C ILE A 190 18.02 1.16 -11.43
N ALA A 191 18.55 -0.05 -11.60
CA ALA A 191 18.66 -0.70 -12.91
C ALA A 191 17.27 -0.93 -13.55
N VAL A 192 16.29 -1.42 -12.78
CA VAL A 192 14.91 -1.62 -13.26
C VAL A 192 14.25 -0.28 -13.59
N ALA A 193 14.45 0.76 -12.79
CA ALA A 193 13.90 2.09 -13.06
C ALA A 193 14.45 2.68 -14.38
N LEU A 194 15.77 2.56 -14.60
CA LEU A 194 16.40 2.97 -15.86
C LEU A 194 15.90 2.14 -17.05
N PHE A 195 15.70 0.84 -16.86
CA PHE A 195 15.15 -0.03 -17.89
C PHE A 195 13.71 0.38 -18.26
N ILE A 196 12.82 0.58 -17.29
CA ILE A 196 11.44 1.03 -17.55
C ILE A 196 11.44 2.38 -18.26
N ASN A 197 12.29 3.33 -17.82
CA ASN A 197 12.40 4.64 -18.46
C ASN A 197 12.87 4.56 -19.93
N SER A 198 13.57 3.49 -20.32
CA SER A 198 13.97 3.27 -21.72
C SER A 198 12.82 2.80 -22.62
N LEU A 199 11.73 2.29 -22.04
CA LEU A 199 10.56 1.81 -22.77
C LEU A 199 9.66 2.99 -23.19
N ARG A 200 9.83 3.48 -24.42
CA ARG A 200 9.15 4.68 -24.97
C ARG A 200 7.60 4.62 -25.07
N GLY A 201 6.94 3.57 -24.57
CA GLY A 201 5.49 3.37 -24.65
C GLY A 201 4.81 2.89 -23.36
N LEU A 202 5.56 2.64 -22.29
CA LEU A 202 5.02 2.26 -20.97
C LEU A 202 5.36 3.37 -19.99
N SER A 203 4.34 4.11 -19.54
CA SER A 203 4.59 5.10 -18.51
C SER A 203 4.90 4.42 -17.18
N LEU A 204 5.78 5.02 -16.37
CA LEU A 204 6.17 4.47 -15.06
C LEU A 204 4.95 4.29 -14.13
N PHE A 205 3.96 5.16 -14.27
CA PHE A 205 2.69 5.07 -13.56
C PHE A 205 1.89 3.83 -13.98
N ASP A 206 1.78 3.56 -15.28
CA ASP A 206 1.05 2.40 -15.79
C ASP A 206 1.75 1.11 -15.38
N ALA A 207 3.08 1.07 -15.48
CA ALA A 207 3.87 -0.06 -14.99
C ALA A 207 3.64 -0.31 -13.49
N MET A 208 3.62 0.75 -12.67
CA MET A 208 3.31 0.65 -11.25
C MET A 208 1.88 0.13 -11.02
N MET A 209 0.90 0.65 -11.75
CA MET A 209 -0.48 0.19 -11.66
C MET A 209 -0.64 -1.28 -12.06
N TYR A 210 0.01 -1.74 -13.13
CA TYR A 210 0.00 -3.15 -13.53
C TYR A 210 0.61 -4.05 -12.48
N VAL A 211 1.78 -3.68 -11.93
CA VAL A 211 2.42 -4.45 -10.85
C VAL A 211 1.51 -4.49 -9.61
N SER A 212 0.94 -3.36 -9.20
CA SER A 212 0.03 -3.30 -8.05
C SER A 212 -1.26 -4.10 -8.27
N THR A 213 -1.87 -4.02 -9.44
CA THR A 213 -3.12 -4.74 -9.74
C THR A 213 -2.90 -6.24 -9.89
N LEU A 214 -1.86 -6.64 -10.63
CA LEU A 214 -1.60 -8.04 -10.95
C LEU A 214 -0.97 -8.81 -9.79
N LEU A 215 -0.04 -8.22 -9.05
CA LEU A 215 0.76 -8.93 -8.04
C LEU A 215 0.38 -8.58 -6.59
N GLN A 216 0.05 -7.33 -6.28
CA GLN A 216 -0.19 -6.93 -4.90
C GLN A 216 -1.50 -7.50 -4.34
N MET A 217 -2.58 -7.53 -5.14
CA MET A 217 -3.88 -8.02 -4.71
C MET A 217 -3.88 -9.52 -4.38
N PRO A 218 -3.30 -10.43 -5.21
CA PRO A 218 -3.19 -11.84 -4.87
C PRO A 218 -2.42 -12.13 -3.59
N ILE A 219 -1.33 -11.39 -3.35
CA ILE A 219 -0.47 -11.56 -2.17
C ILE A 219 -1.21 -11.13 -0.90
N LEU A 220 -2.01 -10.07 -0.98
CA LEU A 220 -2.71 -9.51 0.17
C LEU A 220 -3.73 -10.48 0.76
N VAL A 221 -4.41 -11.28 -0.07
CA VAL A 221 -5.49 -12.18 0.37
C VAL A 221 -5.03 -13.19 1.44
N PRO A 222 -4.05 -14.08 1.21
CA PRO A 222 -3.62 -15.03 2.23
C PRO A 222 -3.01 -14.34 3.45
N LEU A 223 -2.35 -13.19 3.28
CA LEU A 223 -1.76 -12.42 4.39
C LEU A 223 -2.80 -11.74 5.28
N PHE A 224 -3.96 -11.40 4.74
CA PHE A 224 -5.08 -10.85 5.49
C PHE A 224 -5.96 -11.96 6.08
N PHE A 225 -6.47 -12.87 5.25
CA PHE A 225 -7.37 -13.94 5.68
C PHE A 225 -6.69 -14.94 6.62
N GLY A 226 -5.40 -15.21 6.43
CA GLY A 226 -4.61 -16.10 7.28
C GLY A 226 -4.50 -15.63 8.73
N MET A 227 -4.74 -14.33 9.03
CA MET A 227 -4.80 -13.84 10.42
C MET A 227 -6.05 -14.34 11.17
N PHE A 228 -7.16 -14.50 10.45
CA PHE A 228 -8.46 -14.86 11.02
C PHE A 228 -8.76 -16.35 10.87
N ILE A 229 -8.36 -16.95 9.74
CA ILE A 229 -8.63 -18.34 9.39
C ILE A 229 -7.39 -19.18 9.71
N LYS A 230 -7.37 -19.77 10.90
CA LYS A 230 -6.20 -20.51 11.42
C LYS A 230 -6.06 -21.94 10.90
N LYS A 231 -7.15 -22.54 10.43
CA LYS A 231 -7.23 -23.96 10.04
C LYS A 231 -7.09 -24.12 8.53
N THR A 232 -5.90 -23.82 8.00
CA THR A 232 -5.57 -23.94 6.57
C THR A 232 -4.35 -24.83 6.38
N PRO A 233 -4.25 -25.62 5.29
CA PRO A 233 -3.06 -26.41 4.99
C PRO A 233 -1.86 -25.50 4.63
N ASP A 234 -0.63 -25.99 4.82
CA ASP A 234 0.60 -25.20 4.59
C ASP A 234 0.75 -24.73 3.13
N TRP A 235 0.20 -25.47 2.17
CA TRP A 235 0.22 -25.10 0.75
C TRP A 235 -0.84 -24.04 0.37
N ALA A 236 -1.79 -23.73 1.27
CA ALA A 236 -2.94 -22.87 0.95
C ALA A 236 -2.52 -21.49 0.45
N ALA A 237 -1.50 -20.88 1.07
CA ALA A 237 -1.04 -19.55 0.69
C ALA A 237 -0.47 -19.53 -0.75
N TRP A 238 0.34 -20.53 -1.11
CA TRP A 238 0.92 -20.64 -2.46
C TRP A 238 -0.12 -20.94 -3.53
N ALA A 239 -1.06 -21.86 -3.26
CA ALA A 239 -2.14 -22.13 -4.19
C ALA A 239 -3.07 -20.92 -4.36
N THR A 240 -3.33 -20.19 -3.28
CA THR A 240 -4.14 -18.94 -3.32
C THR A 240 -3.45 -17.87 -4.14
N LEU A 241 -2.12 -17.75 -4.04
CA LEU A 241 -1.36 -16.84 -4.90
C LEU A 241 -1.52 -17.20 -6.39
N ALA A 242 -1.40 -18.48 -6.73
CA ALA A 242 -1.57 -18.95 -8.11
C ALA A 242 -2.98 -18.67 -8.65
N VAL A 243 -4.02 -19.01 -7.89
CA VAL A 243 -5.42 -18.72 -8.24
C VAL A 243 -5.64 -17.21 -8.32
N GLY A 244 -5.08 -16.44 -7.37
CA GLY A 244 -5.17 -14.99 -7.35
C GLY A 244 -4.55 -14.35 -8.60
N MET A 245 -3.40 -14.84 -9.06
CA MET A 245 -2.81 -14.34 -10.31
C MET A 245 -3.71 -14.61 -11.53
N VAL A 246 -4.39 -15.76 -11.57
CA VAL A 246 -5.39 -16.05 -12.63
C VAL A 246 -6.57 -15.09 -12.51
N VAL A 247 -7.08 -14.83 -11.30
CA VAL A 247 -8.15 -13.86 -11.05
C VAL A 247 -7.73 -12.45 -11.47
N SER A 248 -6.51 -12.02 -11.13
CA SER A 248 -5.94 -10.75 -11.59
C SER A 248 -5.94 -10.66 -13.11
N TYR A 249 -5.45 -11.70 -13.80
CA TYR A 249 -5.45 -11.74 -15.26
C TYR A 249 -6.87 -11.64 -15.83
N MET A 250 -7.82 -12.42 -15.30
CA MET A 250 -9.22 -12.38 -15.74
C MET A 250 -9.85 -11.00 -15.55
N VAL A 251 -9.64 -10.37 -14.39
CA VAL A 251 -10.21 -9.04 -14.14
C VAL A 251 -9.54 -7.95 -14.97
N SER A 252 -8.22 -8.00 -15.14
CA SER A 252 -7.49 -6.97 -15.88
C SER A 252 -7.69 -7.06 -17.40
N PHE A 253 -7.90 -8.26 -17.96
CA PHE A 253 -7.91 -8.45 -19.41
C PHE A 253 -9.23 -8.98 -19.99
N VAL A 254 -10.08 -9.61 -19.18
CA VAL A 254 -11.34 -10.24 -19.65
C VAL A 254 -12.56 -9.47 -19.15
N ILE A 255 -12.61 -9.12 -17.87
CA ILE A 255 -13.74 -8.40 -17.25
C ILE A 255 -13.45 -6.90 -17.25
N THR A 256 -13.23 -6.35 -18.45
CA THR A 256 -12.96 -4.92 -18.62
C THR A 256 -14.25 -4.11 -18.44
N PRO A 257 -14.14 -2.79 -18.13
CA PRO A 257 -15.32 -1.92 -18.05
C PRO A 257 -16.19 -1.96 -19.31
N ASP A 258 -15.60 -2.10 -20.49
CA ASP A 258 -16.34 -2.19 -21.76
C ASP A 258 -17.18 -3.47 -21.85
N VAL A 259 -16.65 -4.60 -21.40
CA VAL A 259 -17.41 -5.87 -21.36
C VAL A 259 -18.60 -5.74 -20.41
N ILE A 260 -18.42 -5.08 -19.27
CA ILE A 260 -19.50 -4.81 -18.32
C ILE A 260 -20.54 -3.86 -18.91
N ALA A 261 -20.11 -2.79 -19.59
CA ALA A 261 -21.03 -1.86 -20.24
C ALA A 261 -21.90 -2.57 -21.28
N ASN A 262 -21.28 -3.43 -22.11
CA ASN A 262 -21.99 -4.24 -23.09
C ASN A 262 -22.96 -5.24 -22.44
N LEU A 263 -22.55 -5.90 -21.36
CA LEU A 263 -23.39 -6.86 -20.62
C LEU A 263 -24.61 -6.19 -19.98
N LEU A 264 -24.45 -4.95 -19.50
CA LEU A 264 -25.50 -4.17 -18.86
C LEU A 264 -26.35 -3.36 -19.87
N GLY A 265 -26.04 -3.42 -21.16
CA GLY A 265 -26.75 -2.67 -22.20
C GLY A 265 -26.57 -1.14 -22.09
N ILE A 266 -25.44 -0.67 -21.57
CA ILE A 266 -25.15 0.75 -21.41
C ILE A 266 -24.64 1.31 -22.74
N GLU A 267 -25.53 1.96 -23.48
CA GLU A 267 -25.19 2.66 -24.72
C GLU A 267 -24.24 3.84 -24.44
N GLY A 268 -23.11 3.92 -25.17
CA GLY A 268 -22.09 4.95 -25.00
C GLY A 268 -20.97 4.61 -24.00
N GLY A 269 -21.07 3.48 -23.29
CA GLY A 269 -20.02 3.01 -22.38
C GLY A 269 -19.85 3.84 -21.11
N PHE A 270 -18.77 3.59 -20.38
CA PHE A 270 -18.40 4.34 -19.17
C PHE A 270 -17.49 5.51 -19.52
N THR A 271 -17.56 6.60 -18.76
CA THR A 271 -16.54 7.66 -18.85
C THR A 271 -15.16 7.10 -18.43
N SER A 272 -14.06 7.76 -18.81
CA SER A 272 -12.71 7.31 -18.40
C SER A 272 -12.55 7.22 -16.88
N ARG A 273 -13.26 8.09 -16.13
CA ARG A 273 -13.29 8.07 -14.67
C ARG A 273 -14.04 6.85 -14.15
N GLU A 274 -15.26 6.62 -14.64
CA GLU A 274 -16.08 5.47 -14.25
C GLU A 274 -15.40 4.15 -14.59
N ALA A 275 -14.75 4.07 -15.75
CA ALA A 275 -13.98 2.90 -16.17
C ALA A 275 -12.79 2.64 -15.22
N SER A 276 -12.08 3.68 -14.78
CA SER A 276 -11.01 3.57 -13.78
C SER A 276 -11.55 3.08 -12.44
N ASP A 277 -12.64 3.67 -11.95
CA ASP A 277 -13.26 3.29 -10.68
C ASP A 277 -13.76 1.84 -10.72
N LEU A 278 -14.41 1.43 -11.81
CA LEU A 278 -14.86 0.06 -12.04
C LEU A 278 -13.72 -0.94 -12.11
N THR A 279 -12.62 -0.60 -12.78
CA THR A 279 -11.44 -1.47 -12.87
C THR A 279 -10.90 -1.80 -11.48
N VAL A 280 -10.79 -0.79 -10.62
CA VAL A 280 -10.34 -0.97 -9.23
C VAL A 280 -11.36 -1.80 -8.44
N MET A 281 -12.65 -1.49 -8.54
CA MET A 281 -13.71 -2.22 -7.85
C MET A 281 -13.74 -3.70 -8.25
N ASN A 282 -13.69 -4.00 -9.54
CA ASN A 282 -13.67 -5.37 -10.05
C ASN A 282 -12.47 -6.14 -9.53
N GLY A 283 -11.29 -5.49 -9.45
CA GLY A 283 -10.09 -6.07 -8.87
C GLY A 283 -10.32 -6.51 -7.42
N ILE A 284 -10.92 -5.63 -6.62
CA ILE A 284 -11.20 -5.88 -5.21
C ILE A 284 -12.27 -6.97 -5.06
N ILE A 285 -13.39 -6.86 -5.79
CA ILE A 285 -14.49 -7.84 -5.76
C ILE A 285 -13.98 -9.22 -6.17
N GLY A 286 -13.25 -9.31 -7.29
CA GLY A 286 -12.71 -10.56 -7.80
C GLY A 286 -11.81 -11.25 -6.77
N HIS A 287 -10.95 -10.49 -6.10
CA HIS A 287 -10.06 -11.03 -5.07
C HIS A 287 -10.78 -11.38 -3.76
N LEU A 288 -11.80 -10.63 -3.36
CA LEU A 288 -12.59 -10.97 -2.17
C LEU A 288 -13.41 -12.24 -2.38
N VAL A 289 -14.06 -12.35 -3.55
CA VAL A 289 -14.98 -13.45 -3.86
C VAL A 289 -14.22 -14.70 -4.28
N PHE A 290 -13.38 -14.62 -5.33
CA PHE A 290 -12.75 -15.81 -5.90
C PHE A 290 -11.47 -16.18 -5.16
N THR A 291 -10.53 -15.25 -4.99
CA THR A 291 -9.25 -15.54 -4.33
C THR A 291 -9.44 -15.79 -2.82
N GLY A 292 -10.22 -14.94 -2.15
CA GLY A 292 -10.60 -15.09 -0.74
C GLY A 292 -11.49 -16.31 -0.52
N GLY A 293 -12.48 -16.52 -1.38
CA GLY A 293 -13.32 -17.72 -1.36
C GLY A 293 -12.50 -19.00 -1.53
N PHE A 294 -11.55 -19.03 -2.47
CA PHE A 294 -10.62 -20.14 -2.64
C PHE A 294 -9.80 -20.39 -1.38
N PHE A 295 -9.19 -19.35 -0.79
CA PHE A 295 -8.45 -19.46 0.47
C PHE A 295 -9.33 -20.06 1.58
N CYS A 296 -10.57 -19.60 1.73
CA CYS A 296 -11.55 -20.16 2.66
C CYS A 296 -11.86 -21.63 2.35
N LEU A 297 -11.99 -22.02 1.08
CA LEU A 297 -12.25 -23.41 0.69
C LEU A 297 -11.07 -24.34 0.99
N THR A 298 -9.84 -23.83 1.04
CA THR A 298 -8.67 -24.65 1.44
C THR A 298 -8.81 -25.21 2.86
N THR A 299 -9.62 -24.59 3.73
CA THR A 299 -9.91 -25.11 5.09
C THR A 299 -10.53 -26.50 5.09
N LYS A 300 -11.25 -26.89 4.02
CA LYS A 300 -11.80 -28.24 3.86
C LYS A 300 -10.72 -29.31 3.71
N PHE A 301 -9.53 -28.92 3.27
CA PHE A 301 -8.36 -29.79 3.12
C PHE A 301 -7.40 -29.71 4.31
N TYR A 302 -7.79 -29.00 5.38
CA TYR A 302 -6.99 -28.92 6.59
C TYR A 302 -6.89 -30.28 7.27
N LYS A 303 -5.66 -30.70 7.52
CA LYS A 303 -5.34 -31.83 8.39
C LYS A 303 -4.59 -31.30 9.58
N GLU A 304 -4.94 -31.77 10.78
CA GLU A 304 -4.27 -31.32 11.99
C GLU A 304 -2.77 -31.72 11.91
N PRO A 305 -1.85 -30.74 11.98
CA PRO A 305 -0.43 -31.03 11.91
C PRO A 305 -0.01 -31.87 13.13
N GLN A 306 0.98 -32.73 12.94
CA GLN A 306 1.53 -33.61 13.97
C GLN A 306 3.02 -33.34 14.18
N GLY A 307 3.56 -33.76 15.34
CA GLY A 307 4.97 -33.62 15.66
C GLY A 307 5.43 -32.16 15.81
N GLU A 308 6.62 -31.87 15.31
CA GLU A 308 7.30 -30.57 15.41
C GLU A 308 6.45 -29.42 14.85
N ARG A 309 5.78 -29.65 13.71
CA ARG A 309 4.95 -28.62 13.05
C ARG A 309 3.78 -28.15 13.92
N LYS A 310 3.17 -29.04 14.71
CA LYS A 310 2.10 -28.69 15.64
C LYS A 310 2.61 -27.76 16.74
N THR A 311 3.81 -28.05 17.26
CA THR A 311 4.48 -27.24 18.28
C THR A 311 4.80 -25.85 17.74
N GLU A 312 5.41 -25.76 16.56
CA GLU A 312 5.71 -24.48 15.89
C GLU A 312 4.46 -23.61 15.71
N LEU A 313 3.36 -24.20 15.22
CA LEU A 313 2.12 -23.46 15.00
C LEU A 313 1.47 -23.00 16.31
N ASN A 314 1.50 -23.84 17.34
CA ASN A 314 1.00 -23.47 18.67
C ASN A 314 1.82 -22.33 19.28
N GLU A 315 3.15 -22.39 19.16
CA GLU A 315 4.04 -21.30 19.58
C GLU A 315 3.75 -20.02 18.82
N PHE A 316 3.66 -20.09 17.49
CA PHE A 316 3.31 -18.95 16.65
C PHE A 316 2.01 -18.28 17.08
N TRP A 317 0.92 -19.05 17.25
CA TRP A 317 -0.37 -18.49 17.64
C TRP A 317 -0.40 -17.99 19.08
N THR A 318 0.36 -18.62 19.97
CA THR A 318 0.56 -18.13 21.34
C THR A 318 1.28 -16.78 21.33
N ASP A 319 2.31 -16.64 20.50
CA ASP A 319 3.06 -15.40 20.33
C ASP A 319 2.20 -14.28 19.75
N VAL A 320 1.37 -14.58 18.74
CA VAL A 320 0.42 -13.62 18.16
C VAL A 320 -0.62 -13.16 19.19
N ALA A 321 -1.08 -14.05 20.07
CA ALA A 321 -2.04 -13.72 21.13
C ALA A 321 -1.40 -12.99 22.32
N THR A 322 -0.08 -13.02 22.46
CA THR A 322 0.63 -12.45 23.61
C THR A 322 0.82 -10.93 23.45
N LEU A 323 0.39 -10.17 24.45
CA LEU A 323 0.61 -8.72 24.49
C LEU A 323 2.10 -8.38 24.48
N LEU A 324 2.47 -7.31 23.76
CA LEU A 324 3.86 -6.86 23.61
C LEU A 324 4.54 -6.55 24.96
N SER A 325 3.79 -6.01 25.93
CA SER A 325 4.29 -5.76 27.29
C SER A 325 4.73 -7.07 27.96
N ARG A 326 3.86 -8.08 27.93
CA ARG A 326 4.11 -9.40 28.53
C ARG A 326 5.25 -10.15 27.83
N LYS A 327 5.41 -9.97 26.51
CA LYS A 327 6.54 -10.56 25.75
C LYS A 327 7.88 -9.95 26.17
N LYS A 328 7.93 -8.63 26.39
CA LYS A 328 9.14 -7.95 26.89
C LYS A 328 9.48 -8.30 28.33
N ASP A 329 8.48 -8.45 29.19
CA ASP A 329 8.69 -8.89 30.58
C ASP A 329 9.23 -10.34 30.62
N LYS A 330 8.71 -11.23 29.77
CA LYS A 330 9.23 -12.60 29.62
C LYS A 330 10.68 -12.63 29.13
N MET A 331 11.03 -11.80 28.15
CA MET A 331 12.42 -11.67 27.67
C MET A 331 13.35 -11.07 28.72
N ARG A 332 12.88 -10.11 29.53
CA ARG A 332 13.65 -9.54 30.64
C ARG A 332 13.84 -10.55 31.76
N SER A 333 12.83 -11.36 32.09
CA SER A 333 12.96 -12.38 33.14
C SER A 333 13.90 -13.49 32.72
N THR A 334 13.85 -13.97 31.46
CA THR A 334 14.79 -14.98 30.96
C THR A 334 16.21 -14.45 30.86
N ALA A 335 16.42 -13.20 30.41
CA ALA A 335 17.73 -12.57 30.42
C ALA A 335 18.28 -12.37 31.84
N SER A 336 17.43 -12.02 32.81
CA SER A 336 17.79 -11.89 34.23
C SER A 336 18.14 -13.23 34.86
N SER A 337 17.36 -14.29 34.61
CA SER A 337 17.68 -15.65 35.08
C SER A 337 18.96 -16.21 34.45
N ALA A 338 19.20 -15.94 33.16
CA ALA A 338 20.45 -16.32 32.50
C ALA A 338 21.66 -15.55 33.06
N ALA A 339 21.50 -14.26 33.38
CA ALA A 339 22.54 -13.46 34.03
C ALA A 339 22.83 -13.92 35.47
N CYS A 340 21.81 -14.34 36.24
CA CYS A 340 21.96 -14.86 37.60
C CYS A 340 22.70 -16.21 37.64
N LEU A 341 22.50 -17.05 36.61
CA LEU A 341 23.20 -18.34 36.46
C LEU A 341 24.68 -18.16 36.08
N VAL A 342 25.02 -17.09 35.36
CA VAL A 342 26.42 -16.76 34.99
C VAL A 342 27.17 -16.08 36.14
N SER A 343 26.49 -15.40 37.06
CA SER A 343 27.11 -14.80 38.25
C SER A 343 27.26 -15.76 39.44
N SER A 344 26.77 -16.99 39.34
CA SER A 344 26.81 -18.01 40.38
C SER A 344 27.71 -19.21 40.05
N SER A 345 28.48 -19.11 38.96
CA SER A 345 29.49 -20.06 38.48
C SER A 345 30.86 -19.38 38.40
#